data_AF-A0A8T5FBS4-F1
#
_entry.id   AF-A0A8T5FBS4-F1
#
_cell.length_a   1.000
_cell.length_b   1.000
_cell.length_c   1.000
_cell.angle_alpha   90.00
_cell.angle_beta   90.00
_cell.angle_gamma   90.00
#
_symmetry.space_group_name_H-M   'P 1'
#
loop_
_entity.id
_entity.type
_entity.pdbx_description
1 polymer ?
#
loop_
_entity_poly.entity_id
_entity_poly.type
_entity_poly.pdbx_seq_one_letter_code
_entity_poly.pdbx_strand_id
1 'polypeptide(L)'
;FEKLNVPILGVVENMSHFICPNCDDKHYIFGEGGGLKISEQFNIPFLGEIPLNAGIMSGSDLGKPIMISSVDSPSAEAFRISAKNIAAQCSIQASKLQEEMAAEGTTEEAAEPAPENITQN
;
A
#
# COMPACT_ATOMS: atom_id res chain seq x y z
N PHE A 1 0.83 14.50 -2.87
CA PHE A 1 1.31 13.34 -3.63
C PHE A 1 1.27 13.57 -5.12
N GLU A 2 0.16 14.07 -5.68
CA GLU A 2 0.04 14.39 -7.12
C GLU A 2 1.19 15.26 -7.67
N LYS A 3 1.58 16.31 -6.94
CA LYS A 3 2.69 17.19 -7.34
C LYS A 3 4.07 16.52 -7.37
N LEU A 4 4.21 15.37 -6.71
CA LEU A 4 5.47 14.61 -6.61
C LEU A 4 5.45 13.34 -7.46
N ASN A 5 4.36 13.08 -8.19
CA ASN A 5 4.13 11.88 -9.00
C ASN A 5 4.44 10.55 -8.28
N VAL A 6 4.09 10.46 -6.98
CA VAL A 6 4.29 9.24 -6.19
C VAL A 6 2.99 8.44 -6.15
N PRO A 7 2.98 7.17 -6.60
CA PRO A 7 1.78 6.35 -6.59
C PRO A 7 1.33 6.05 -5.15
N ILE A 8 0.04 6.21 -4.89
CA ILE A 8 -0.56 5.83 -3.62
C ILE A 8 -0.95 4.36 -3.69
N LEU A 9 -0.32 3.53 -2.85
CA LEU A 9 -0.64 2.10 -2.77
C LEU A 9 -1.96 1.83 -2.05
N GLY A 10 -2.35 2.71 -1.12
CA GLY A 10 -3.55 2.57 -0.33
C GLY A 10 -3.39 3.20 1.06
N VAL A 11 -4.31 2.87 1.96
CA VAL A 11 -4.37 3.38 3.33
C VAL A 11 -4.40 2.25 4.35
N VAL A 12 -3.60 2.39 5.42
CA VAL A 12 -3.67 1.54 6.62
C VAL A 12 -4.22 2.40 7.75
N GLU A 13 -5.23 1.90 8.46
CA GLU A 13 -5.77 2.57 9.64
C GLU A 13 -4.98 2.15 10.89
N ASN A 14 -4.14 3.05 11.39
CA ASN A 14 -3.36 2.82 12.61
C ASN A 14 -4.18 3.14 13.87
N MET A 15 -3.95 2.40 14.96
CA MET A 15 -4.66 2.54 16.23
C MET A 15 -6.19 2.45 16.10
N SER A 16 -6.68 1.54 15.25
CA SER A 16 -8.09 1.49 14.85
C SER A 16 -9.03 1.11 16.00
N HIS A 17 -8.64 0.15 16.83
CA HIS A 17 -9.40 -0.28 18.00
C HIS A 17 -8.48 -0.86 19.08
N PHE A 18 -8.95 -0.88 20.32
CA PHE A 18 -8.33 -1.56 21.45
C PHE A 18 -9.12 -2.82 21.79
N ILE A 19 -8.45 -3.96 21.95
CA ILE A 19 -9.09 -5.21 22.38
C ILE A 19 -8.96 -5.31 23.89
N CYS A 20 -10.08 -5.31 24.60
CA CYS A 20 -10.08 -5.40 26.06
C CYS A 20 -9.70 -6.81 26.52
N PRO A 21 -8.64 -7.00 27.33
CA PRO A 21 -8.22 -8.33 27.77
C PRO A 21 -9.18 -9.01 28.76
N ASN A 22 -10.20 -8.28 29.24
CA ASN A 22 -11.14 -8.77 30.25
C ASN A 22 -12.54 -9.05 29.70
N CYS A 23 -12.91 -8.50 28.54
CA CYS A 23 -14.23 -8.73 27.94
C CYS A 23 -14.17 -9.09 26.45
N ASP A 24 -12.99 -9.13 25.84
CA ASP A 24 -12.73 -9.43 24.42
C ASP A 24 -13.46 -8.52 23.40
N ASP A 25 -14.10 -7.44 23.86
CA ASP A 25 -14.73 -6.45 23.00
C ASP A 25 -13.71 -5.50 22.37
N LYS A 26 -14.04 -5.05 21.15
CA LYS A 26 -13.32 -3.97 20.47
C LYS A 26 -13.83 -2.62 20.96
N HIS A 27 -12.89 -1.75 21.37
CA HIS A 27 -13.16 -0.38 21.77
C HIS A 27 -12.52 0.61 20.80
N TYR A 28 -13.34 1.45 20.19
CA TYR A 28 -12.92 2.45 19.21
C TYR A 28 -12.60 3.79 19.88
N ILE A 29 -11.47 3.85 20.58
CA ILE A 29 -11.06 4.99 21.41
C ILE A 29 -10.98 6.30 20.60
N PHE A 30 -10.55 6.22 19.34
CA PHE A 30 -10.34 7.37 18.46
C PHE A 30 -11.40 7.49 17.35
N GLY A 31 -12.52 6.77 17.50
CA GLY A 31 -13.55 6.62 16.45
C GLY A 31 -13.32 5.39 15.58
N GLU A 32 -14.26 5.14 14.67
CA GLU A 32 -14.32 3.91 13.85
C GLU A 32 -14.35 4.23 12.34
N GLY A 33 -13.55 3.48 11.59
CA GLY A 33 -13.61 3.39 10.13
C GLY A 33 -13.10 4.63 9.40
N GLY A 34 -12.17 5.39 10.00
CA GLY A 34 -11.62 6.59 9.38
C GLY A 34 -10.83 6.27 8.12
N GLY A 35 -10.04 5.20 8.15
CA GLY A 35 -9.25 4.73 7.01
C GLY A 35 -10.12 4.16 5.90
N LEU A 36 -11.18 3.42 6.25
CA LEU A 36 -12.13 2.91 5.26
C LEU A 36 -12.87 4.05 4.54
N LYS A 37 -13.32 5.07 5.27
CA LYS A 37 -13.94 6.27 4.66
C LYS A 37 -12.98 7.00 3.72
N ILE A 38 -11.71 7.13 4.09
CA ILE A 38 -10.68 7.72 3.22
C ILE A 38 -10.47 6.86 1.96
N SER A 39 -10.42 5.53 2.13
CA SER A 39 -10.31 4.59 1.01
C SER A 39 -11.44 4.80 -0.01
N GLU A 40 -12.68 4.86 0.47
CA GLU A 40 -13.86 5.09 -0.37
C GLU A 40 -13.86 6.49 -1.01
N GLN A 41 -13.58 7.53 -0.21
CA GLN A 41 -13.61 8.92 -0.66
C GLN A 41 -12.62 9.19 -1.80
N PHE A 42 -11.42 8.61 -1.72
CA PHE A 42 -10.35 8.84 -2.69
C PHE A 42 -10.21 7.69 -3.68
N ASN A 43 -11.07 6.67 -3.62
CA ASN A 43 -11.00 5.45 -4.43
C ASN A 43 -9.59 4.81 -4.41
N ILE A 44 -8.98 4.75 -3.23
CA ILE A 44 -7.68 4.11 -2.99
C ILE A 44 -7.87 2.82 -2.20
N PRO A 45 -7.02 1.80 -2.35
CA PRO A 45 -7.18 0.54 -1.63
C PRO A 45 -7.14 0.70 -0.10
N PHE A 46 -8.06 0.07 0.61
CA PHE A 46 -7.94 -0.15 2.05
C PHE A 46 -7.02 -1.35 2.30
N LEU A 47 -5.91 -1.12 2.99
CA LEU A 47 -4.85 -2.12 3.15
C LEU A 47 -4.97 -2.89 4.45
N GLY A 48 -5.71 -2.37 5.43
CA GLY A 48 -5.96 -3.03 6.70
C GLY A 48 -6.04 -2.06 7.86
N GLU A 49 -6.34 -2.61 9.03
CA GLU A 49 -6.40 -1.90 10.29
C GLU A 49 -5.40 -2.50 11.29
N ILE A 50 -4.73 -1.67 12.07
CA ILE A 50 -3.79 -2.10 13.12
C ILE A 50 -4.36 -1.70 14.48
N PRO A 51 -4.59 -2.64 15.40
CA PRO A 51 -5.14 -2.33 16.72
C PRO A 51 -4.15 -1.55 17.58
N LEU A 52 -4.69 -0.73 18.48
CA LEU A 52 -3.93 -0.10 19.55
C LEU A 52 -3.51 -1.18 20.57
N ASN A 53 -2.21 -1.46 20.64
CA ASN A 53 -1.66 -2.46 21.54
C ASN A 53 -0.30 -1.99 22.09
N ALA A 54 -0.16 -1.96 23.41
CA ALA A 54 1.07 -1.51 24.09
C ALA A 54 2.31 -2.36 23.72
N GLY A 55 2.11 -3.64 23.40
CA GLY A 55 3.15 -4.56 22.92
C GLY A 55 3.77 -4.16 21.59
N ILE A 56 3.05 -3.39 20.74
CA ILE A 56 3.60 -2.88 19.48
C ILE A 56 4.70 -1.85 19.79
N MET A 57 4.38 -0.87 20.63
CA MET A 57 5.31 0.19 21.03
C MET A 57 6.50 -0.39 21.80
N SER A 58 6.25 -1.16 22.86
CA SER A 58 7.32 -1.72 23.69
C SER A 58 8.22 -2.67 22.91
N GLY A 59 7.65 -3.49 22.02
CA GLY A 59 8.41 -4.33 21.11
C GLY A 59 9.26 -3.51 20.13
N SER A 60 8.75 -2.40 19.60
CA SER A 60 9.50 -1.50 18.72
C SER A 60 10.69 -0.87 19.44
N ASP A 61 10.49 -0.33 20.63
CA ASP A 61 11.54 0.32 21.42
C ASP A 61 12.67 -0.64 21.81
N LEU A 62 12.32 -1.92 22.06
CA LEU A 62 13.27 -2.97 22.41
C LEU A 62 13.92 -3.65 21.18
N GLY A 63 13.56 -3.23 19.95
CA GLY A 63 14.02 -3.90 18.72
C GLY A 63 13.49 -5.32 18.55
N LYS A 64 12.38 -5.67 19.20
CA LYS A 64 11.69 -6.98 19.14
C LYS A 64 10.21 -6.79 18.76
N PRO A 65 9.91 -6.50 17.49
CA PRO A 65 8.55 -6.18 17.04
C PRO A 65 7.53 -7.27 17.41
N ILE A 66 6.27 -6.87 17.59
CA ILE A 66 5.17 -7.77 18.00
C ILE A 66 5.01 -8.99 17.08
N MET A 67 5.38 -8.84 15.81
CA MET A 67 5.41 -9.90 14.80
C MET A 67 6.28 -11.10 15.17
N ILE A 68 7.33 -10.86 15.98
CA ILE A 68 8.31 -11.86 16.41
C ILE A 68 8.09 -12.21 17.88
N SER A 69 7.82 -11.20 18.73
CA SER A 69 7.64 -11.39 20.17
C SER A 69 6.28 -11.96 20.56
N SER A 70 5.26 -11.86 19.70
CA SER A 70 3.92 -12.40 19.93
C SER A 70 3.25 -12.78 18.61
N VAL A 71 3.81 -13.81 17.96
CA VAL A 71 3.43 -14.26 16.61
C VAL A 71 1.92 -14.50 16.48
N ASP A 72 1.28 -15.16 17.45
CA ASP A 72 -0.14 -15.50 17.32
C ASP A 72 -1.10 -14.39 17.82
N SER A 73 -0.57 -13.20 18.12
CA SER A 73 -1.39 -12.09 18.59
C SER A 73 -2.25 -11.48 17.46
N PRO A 74 -3.44 -10.93 17.78
CA PRO A 74 -4.27 -10.21 16.81
C PRO A 74 -3.51 -9.07 16.11
N SER A 75 -2.63 -8.36 16.84
CA SER A 75 -1.80 -7.30 16.28
C SER A 75 -0.80 -7.83 15.26
N ALA A 76 -0.16 -8.97 15.53
CA ALA A 76 0.75 -9.58 14.57
C ALA A 76 0.00 -10.01 13.29
N GLU A 77 -1.20 -10.59 13.44
CA GLU A 77 -2.01 -10.94 12.26
C GLU A 77 -2.44 -9.70 11.46
N ALA A 78 -2.86 -8.63 12.12
CA ALA A 78 -3.20 -7.37 11.49
C ALA A 78 -2.05 -6.79 10.63
N PHE A 79 -0.82 -6.84 11.15
CA PHE A 79 0.37 -6.47 10.38
C PHE A 79 0.63 -7.42 9.20
N ARG A 80 0.43 -8.74 9.34
CA ARG A 80 0.57 -9.68 8.20
C ARG A 80 -0.42 -9.38 7.09
N ILE A 81 -1.68 -9.14 7.44
CA ILE A 81 -2.73 -8.79 6.47
C ILE A 81 -2.33 -7.51 5.74
N SER A 82 -1.95 -6.48 6.48
CA SER A 82 -1.53 -5.20 5.91
C SER A 82 -0.31 -5.37 4.99
N ALA A 83 0.70 -6.12 5.41
CA ALA A 83 1.89 -6.40 4.61
C ALA A 83 1.58 -7.17 3.32
N LYS A 84 0.70 -8.19 3.37
CA LYS A 84 0.24 -8.92 2.19
C LYS A 84 -0.47 -8.00 1.19
N ASN A 85 -1.37 -7.14 1.69
CA ASN A 85 -2.10 -6.21 0.85
C ASN A 85 -1.17 -5.16 0.22
N ILE A 86 -0.18 -4.65 0.98
CA ILE A 86 0.87 -3.77 0.45
C ILE A 86 1.67 -4.47 -0.65
N ALA A 87 2.11 -5.71 -0.42
CA ALA A 87 2.87 -6.47 -1.42
C ALA A 87 2.07 -6.69 -2.72
N ALA A 88 0.77 -6.99 -2.61
CA ALA A 88 -0.12 -7.10 -3.75
C ALA A 88 -0.22 -5.77 -4.52
N GLN A 89 -0.36 -4.63 -3.83
CA GLN A 89 -0.41 -3.32 -4.48
C GLN A 89 0.92 -2.94 -5.14
N CYS A 90 2.07 -3.26 -4.51
CA CYS A 90 3.38 -3.09 -5.14
C CYS A 90 3.48 -3.88 -6.46
N SER A 91 3.01 -5.14 -6.47
CA SER A 91 3.00 -5.96 -7.69
C SER A 91 2.14 -5.34 -8.78
N ILE A 92 0.94 -4.85 -8.44
CA ILE A 92 0.02 -4.22 -9.40
C ILE A 92 0.65 -2.95 -9.98
N GLN A 93 1.25 -2.09 -9.15
CA GLN A 93 1.90 -0.86 -9.62
C GLN A 93 3.12 -1.17 -10.49
N ALA A 94 3.92 -2.17 -10.12
CA ALA A 94 5.07 -2.59 -10.93
C ALA A 94 4.65 -3.04 -12.33
N SER A 95 3.57 -3.83 -12.45
CA SER A 95 3.03 -4.23 -13.76
C SER A 95 2.53 -3.04 -14.59
N LYS A 96 1.80 -2.11 -13.97
CA LYS A 96 1.30 -0.90 -14.66
C LYS A 96 2.45 -0.04 -15.19
N LEU A 97 3.47 0.19 -14.37
CA LEU A 97 4.66 0.95 -14.77
C LEU A 97 5.38 0.27 -15.95
N GLN A 98 5.45 -1.06 -15.98
CA GLN A 98 6.02 -1.80 -17.12
C GLN A 98 5.19 -1.63 -18.40
N GLU A 99 3.86 -1.67 -18.30
CA GLU A 99 2.95 -1.43 -19.42
C GLU A 99 3.09 0.00 -19.96
N GLU A 100 3.14 1.00 -19.08
CA GLU A 100 3.35 2.41 -19.43
C GLU A 100 4.69 2.62 -20.14
N MET A 101 5.79 2.07 -19.59
CA MET A 101 7.11 2.13 -20.22
C MET A 101 7.17 1.44 -21.59
N ALA A 102 6.46 0.31 -21.76
CA ALA A 102 6.37 -0.39 -23.05
C ALA A 102 5.55 0.38 -24.09
N ALA A 103 4.48 1.06 -23.65
CA ALA A 103 3.65 1.91 -24.50
C ALA A 103 4.40 3.17 -24.95
N GLU A 104 5.24 3.77 -24.10
CA GLU A 104 6.06 4.94 -24.45
C GLU A 104 7.18 4.56 -25.44
N GLY A 105 7.86 3.42 -25.24
CA GLY A 105 8.97 2.98 -26.11
C GLY A 105 8.58 2.62 -27.55
N THR A 106 7.29 2.38 -27.84
CA THR A 106 6.82 2.08 -29.20
C THR A 106 6.52 3.33 -30.04
N THR A 107 6.45 4.51 -29.42
CA THR A 107 6.16 5.76 -30.14
C THR A 107 7.39 6.43 -30.75
N GLU A 108 8.60 6.14 -30.25
CA GLU A 108 9.85 6.73 -30.78
C GLU A 108 10.38 6.02 -32.04
N GLU A 109 10.07 4.73 -32.25
CA GLU A 109 10.55 3.96 -33.42
C GLU A 109 9.78 4.24 -34.73
N ALA A 110 8.63 4.93 -34.66
CA ALA A 110 7.79 5.21 -35.84
C ALA A 110 8.12 6.54 -36.56
N ALA A 111 9.16 7.27 -36.11
CA ALA A 111 9.47 8.62 -36.58
C ALA A 111 10.74 8.73 -37.46
N GLU A 112 11.18 7.66 -38.12
CA GLU A 112 12.24 7.76 -39.14
C GLU A 112 11.62 7.99 -40.54
N PRO A 113 11.77 9.18 -41.15
CA PRO A 113 11.26 9.39 -42.50
C PRO A 113 12.09 8.58 -43.51
N ALA A 114 11.39 7.82 -44.36
CA ALA A 114 11.98 7.00 -45.41
C ALA A 114 12.95 7.81 -46.29
N PRO A 115 14.10 7.25 -46.71
CA PRO A 115 15.07 7.98 -47.51
C PRO A 115 14.46 8.39 -48.85
N GLU A 116 14.56 9.68 -49.18
CA GLU A 116 14.15 10.23 -50.47
C GLU A 116 14.92 9.52 -51.59
N ASN A 117 14.17 8.83 -52.44
CA ASN A 117 14.68 8.12 -53.60
C ASN A 117 15.01 9.17 -54.68
N ILE A 118 16.28 9.59 -54.76
CA ILE A 118 16.76 10.47 -55.84
C ILE A 118 16.86 9.62 -57.12
N THR A 119 15.78 9.63 -57.91
CA THR A 119 15.85 9.29 -59.33
C THR A 119 16.30 10.51 -60.15
N GLN A 120 17.14 10.25 -61.17
CA GLN A 120 17.58 11.12 -62.28
C GLN A 120 18.82 11.99 -61.94
N ASN A 121 19.91 12.04 -62.70
CA ASN A 121 20.20 11.72 -64.12
C ASN A 121 21.66 11.28 -64.28
#